data_AF-A0A2E5PMY9-F1
#
_entry.id   AF-A0A2E5PMY9-F1
#
_cell.length_a   1.000
_cell.length_b   1.000
_cell.length_c   1.000
_cell.angle_alpha   90.00
_cell.angle_beta   90.00
_cell.angle_gamma   90.00
#
_symmetry.space_group_name_H-M   'P 1'
#
loop_
_entity.id
_entity.type
_entity.pdbx_description
1 polymer ?
#
loop_
_entity_poly.entity_id
_entity_poly.type
_entity_poly.pdbx_seq_one_letter_code
_entity_poly.pdbx_strand_id
1 'polypeptide(L)'
;MAWITDAPAKALEIAIRDLHKAFDNFFSGRARYPSFRRYGLNDSFSLPVFITGKMWRKGWFMNVVFGKDSVRLPKIGRVRYHKHKKHLGKAKTVTVARRAGQWTISVACEIEIADPAVSDLPAVGIDIGVTKPLMLSTGEFVERDRGLIKLDKRKRRLQRELARCKRGSERRQRRKAKMSKVSRKIAGRRNARIHRITTQITRAFGQIAIEDLQVANMTGSAKGDAETPGKNVMAKALPPSQMKGIKFNEL
;
A
#
# COMPACT_ATOMS: atom_id res chain seq x y z
N MET A 1 24.46 16.34 20.92
CA MET A 1 23.82 14.99 20.98
C MET A 1 22.41 14.99 21.57
N ALA A 2 21.80 16.14 21.94
CA ALA A 2 20.50 16.19 22.63
C ALA A 2 19.29 15.63 21.86
N TRP A 3 19.32 15.63 20.52
CA TRP A 3 18.16 15.22 19.71
C TRP A 3 17.82 13.71 19.82
N ILE A 4 18.80 12.86 20.16
CA ILE A 4 18.59 11.41 20.28
C ILE A 4 17.74 11.09 21.51
N THR A 5 17.94 11.83 22.61
CA THR A 5 17.20 11.65 23.87
C THR A 5 15.76 12.15 23.80
N ASP A 6 15.45 12.99 22.81
CA ASP A 6 14.09 13.47 22.53
C ASP A 6 13.23 12.38 21.87
N ALA A 7 13.85 11.48 21.10
CA ALA A 7 13.16 10.37 20.46
C ALA A 7 12.94 9.20 21.44
N PRO A 8 11.80 8.49 21.35
CA PRO A 8 11.64 7.24 22.08
C PRO A 8 12.69 6.20 21.62
N ALA A 9 13.47 5.64 22.55
CA ALA A 9 14.51 4.65 22.24
C ALA A 9 14.00 3.48 21.39
N LYS A 10 12.78 2.99 21.66
CA LYS A 10 12.15 1.91 20.90
C LYS A 10 11.83 2.27 19.45
N ALA A 11 11.57 3.54 19.14
CA ALA A 11 11.40 3.98 17.76
C ALA A 11 12.72 3.90 16.99
N LEU A 12 13.84 4.23 17.64
CA LEU A 12 15.18 4.13 17.07
C LEU A 12 15.56 2.65 16.83
N GLU A 13 15.31 1.77 17.79
CA GLU A 13 15.53 0.32 17.62
C GLU A 13 14.76 -0.24 16.42
N ILE A 14 13.48 0.13 16.26
CA ILE A 14 12.67 -0.33 15.12
C ILE A 14 13.21 0.26 13.81
N ALA A 15 13.65 1.51 13.79
CA ALA A 15 14.26 2.11 12.60
C ALA A 15 15.51 1.35 12.14
N ILE A 16 16.33 0.86 13.07
CA ILE A 16 17.49 0.01 12.78
C ILE A 16 17.04 -1.36 12.22
N ARG A 17 16.02 -1.98 12.83
CA ARG A 17 15.45 -3.24 12.31
C ARG A 17 14.86 -3.10 10.91
N ASP A 18 14.18 -1.99 10.64
CA ASP A 18 13.64 -1.68 9.31
C ASP A 18 14.77 -1.50 8.28
N LEU A 19 15.89 -0.89 8.69
CA LEU A 19 17.07 -0.73 7.84
C LEU A 19 17.72 -2.09 7.52
N HIS A 20 17.90 -2.95 8.54
CA HIS A 20 18.42 -4.31 8.34
C HIS A 20 17.57 -5.08 7.33
N LYS A 21 16.25 -5.11 7.54
CA LYS A 21 15.30 -5.74 6.59
C LYS A 21 15.38 -5.14 5.18
N ALA A 22 15.63 -3.84 5.06
CA ALA A 22 15.76 -3.20 3.76
C ALA A 22 17.02 -3.69 3.03
N PHE A 23 18.14 -3.87 3.75
CA PHE A 23 19.37 -4.46 3.20
C PHE A 23 19.21 -5.95 2.88
N ASP A 24 18.55 -6.74 3.74
CA ASP A 24 18.23 -8.15 3.45
C ASP A 24 17.46 -8.29 2.13
N ASN A 25 16.47 -7.41 1.90
CA ASN A 25 15.71 -7.37 0.66
C ASN A 25 16.53 -6.89 -0.55
N PHE A 26 17.51 -6.01 -0.34
CA PHE A 26 18.41 -5.55 -1.40
C PHE A 26 19.37 -6.66 -1.82
N PHE A 27 20.04 -7.31 -0.87
CA PHE A 27 20.98 -8.40 -1.14
C PHE A 27 20.30 -9.65 -1.73
N SER A 28 19.03 -9.90 -1.38
CA SER A 28 18.23 -10.95 -2.01
C SER A 28 17.64 -10.57 -3.38
N GLY A 29 17.97 -9.39 -3.93
CA GLY A 29 17.50 -8.93 -5.24
C GLY A 29 16.01 -8.57 -5.31
N ARG A 30 15.30 -8.53 -4.17
CA ARG A 30 13.86 -8.21 -4.08
C ARG A 30 13.57 -6.73 -4.09
N ALA A 31 14.56 -5.90 -3.75
CA ALA A 31 14.42 -4.45 -3.66
C ALA A 31 15.66 -3.73 -4.22
N ARG A 32 15.48 -2.44 -4.53
CA ARG A 32 16.61 -1.55 -4.86
C ARG A 32 17.36 -1.12 -3.60
N TYR A 33 18.54 -0.55 -3.79
CA TYR A 33 19.36 -0.01 -2.70
C TYR A 33 18.54 0.89 -1.76
N PRO A 34 18.60 0.69 -0.42
CA PRO A 34 17.84 1.47 0.54
C PRO A 34 18.15 2.97 0.45
N SER A 35 17.13 3.81 0.56
CA SER A 35 17.29 5.27 0.54
C SER A 35 16.93 5.89 1.89
N PHE A 36 17.66 6.91 2.32
CA PHE A 36 17.35 7.66 3.53
C PHE A 36 15.92 8.23 3.53
N ARG A 37 15.26 8.16 4.69
CA ARG A 37 13.96 8.79 4.91
C ARG A 37 14.08 10.30 4.76
N ARG A 38 13.07 10.93 4.14
CA ARG A 38 13.04 12.37 3.90
C ARG A 38 11.85 13.01 4.60
N TYR A 39 12.11 14.14 5.25
CA TYR A 39 11.06 14.97 5.86
C TYR A 39 10.01 15.40 4.82
N GLY A 40 8.74 15.30 5.19
CA GLY A 40 7.58 15.62 4.35
C GLY A 40 7.25 14.56 3.29
N LEU A 41 7.96 13.42 3.28
CA LEU A 41 7.70 12.28 2.40
C LEU A 41 7.48 11.00 3.19
N ASN A 42 8.38 10.71 4.14
CA ASN A 42 8.41 9.46 4.90
C ASN A 42 8.23 9.73 6.40
N ASP A 43 7.37 10.69 6.72
CA ASP A 43 7.05 11.11 8.09
C ASP A 43 6.28 10.00 8.81
N SER A 44 7.01 9.03 9.35
CA SER A 44 6.44 7.98 10.18
C SER A 44 7.46 7.44 11.16
N PHE A 45 6.97 6.98 12.29
CA PHE A 45 7.73 6.21 13.26
C PHE A 45 6.88 5.09 13.81
N SER A 46 7.53 4.02 14.23
CA SER A 46 6.87 2.83 14.76
C SER A 46 7.31 2.60 16.20
N LEU A 47 6.39 2.08 17.00
CA LEU A 47 6.57 1.81 18.42
C LEU A 47 5.99 0.44 18.73
N PRO A 48 6.63 -0.36 19.59
CA PRO A 48 6.05 -1.61 20.06
C PRO A 48 4.82 -1.31 20.93
N VAL A 49 3.83 -2.18 20.85
CA VAL A 49 2.73 -2.22 21.82
C VAL A 49 3.04 -3.34 22.78
N PHE A 50 3.11 -3.01 24.07
CA PHE A 50 3.10 -4.02 25.12
C PHE A 50 1.67 -4.13 25.62
N ILE A 51 1.01 -5.23 25.25
CA ILE A 51 -0.28 -5.61 25.83
C ILE A 51 0.01 -6.46 27.07
N THR A 52 -0.54 -5.98 28.19
CA THR A 52 -0.84 -6.66 29.46
C THR A 52 0.27 -7.02 30.44
N GLY A 53 -0.07 -6.83 31.73
CA GLY A 53 0.37 -7.71 32.81
C GLY A 53 0.99 -7.00 34.01
N LYS A 54 2.21 -6.51 33.87
CA LYS A 54 2.99 -6.00 35.01
C LYS A 54 3.06 -4.48 34.97
N MET A 55 1.98 -3.86 35.45
CA MET A 55 1.93 -2.46 35.86
C MET A 55 2.73 -2.28 37.17
N TRP A 56 3.99 -2.68 37.19
CA TRP A 56 4.88 -2.48 38.32
C TRP A 56 5.97 -1.49 37.95
N ARG A 57 5.81 -0.28 38.49
CA ARG A 57 6.86 0.64 38.97
C ARG A 57 8.07 0.78 38.01
N LYS A 58 8.10 1.89 37.23
CA LYS A 58 9.20 2.43 36.40
C LYS A 58 9.19 2.21 34.86
N GLY A 59 8.09 1.75 34.24
CA GLY A 59 8.03 1.55 32.77
C GLY A 59 6.90 2.26 32.00
N TRP A 60 5.95 2.89 32.68
CA TRP A 60 4.68 3.33 32.08
C TRP A 60 4.80 4.49 31.06
N PHE A 61 5.90 5.24 31.10
CA PHE A 61 6.18 6.35 30.17
C PHE A 61 6.79 5.90 28.84
N MET A 62 7.20 4.63 28.71
CA MET A 62 7.91 4.12 27.53
C MET A 62 7.03 3.40 26.51
N ASN A 63 5.75 3.15 26.82
CA ASN A 63 4.89 2.28 26.02
C ASN A 63 3.67 3.01 25.42
N VAL A 64 3.12 2.41 24.35
CA VAL A 64 1.85 2.85 23.76
C VAL A 64 0.69 2.27 24.55
N VAL A 65 -0.19 3.12 25.06
CA VAL A 65 -1.38 2.71 25.83
C VAL A 65 -2.64 3.24 25.14
N PHE A 66 -3.54 2.32 24.77
CA PHE A 66 -4.83 2.68 24.19
C PHE A 66 -5.87 2.91 25.29
N GLY A 67 -6.43 4.11 25.34
CA GLY A 67 -7.66 4.42 26.06
C GLY A 67 -8.89 4.37 25.13
N LYS A 68 -10.04 4.82 25.64
CA LYS A 68 -11.31 4.84 24.90
C LYS A 68 -11.21 5.65 23.59
N ASP A 69 -10.86 6.93 23.70
CA ASP A 69 -10.77 7.88 22.57
C ASP A 69 -9.39 8.57 22.48
N SER A 70 -8.40 8.02 23.19
CA SER A 70 -7.05 8.56 23.22
C SER A 70 -6.01 7.46 23.27
N VAL A 71 -4.82 7.77 22.78
CA VAL A 71 -3.65 6.90 22.86
C VAL A 71 -2.52 7.67 23.50
N ARG A 72 -1.89 7.09 24.52
CA ARG A 72 -0.67 7.63 25.10
C ARG A 72 0.51 7.13 24.27
N LEU A 73 1.29 8.07 23.75
CA LEU A 73 2.53 7.79 23.05
C LEU A 73 3.71 8.20 23.95
N PRO A 74 4.82 7.43 23.96
CA PRO A 74 6.03 7.80 24.69
C PRO A 74 6.55 9.17 24.25
N LYS A 75 7.02 10.00 25.18
CA LYS A 75 7.53 11.38 24.99
C LYS A 75 6.54 12.42 24.42
N ILE A 76 5.46 11.98 23.77
CA ILE A 76 4.41 12.85 23.20
C ILE A 76 3.25 13.03 24.19
N GLY A 77 2.95 12.01 25.00
CA GLY A 77 1.82 12.04 25.93
C GLY A 77 0.51 11.57 25.31
N ARG A 78 -0.62 12.02 25.87
CA ARG A 78 -1.96 11.53 25.54
C ARG A 78 -2.52 12.28 24.32
N VAL A 79 -2.78 11.57 23.23
CA VAL A 79 -3.28 12.13 21.98
C VAL A 79 -4.69 11.59 21.70
N ARG A 80 -5.65 12.49 21.46
CA ARG A 80 -6.99 12.10 21.03
C ARG A 80 -6.93 11.58 19.59
N TYR A 81 -7.63 10.49 19.30
CA TYR A 81 -7.72 9.95 17.95
C TYR A 81 -9.15 9.50 17.66
N HIS A 82 -9.53 9.53 16.39
CA HIS A 82 -10.80 8.96 15.94
C HIS A 82 -10.62 7.47 15.67
N LYS A 83 -11.30 6.63 16.46
CA LYS A 83 -11.19 5.17 16.36
C LYS A 83 -12.06 4.64 15.23
N HIS A 84 -11.42 4.29 14.11
CA HIS A 84 -12.13 3.79 12.93
C HIS A 84 -12.59 2.33 13.04
N LYS A 85 -11.80 1.46 13.69
CA LYS A 85 -12.13 0.04 13.94
C LYS A 85 -11.56 -0.41 15.29
N LYS A 86 -12.19 -1.41 15.91
CA LYS A 86 -11.60 -2.14 17.04
C LYS A 86 -10.43 -2.98 16.51
N HIS A 87 -9.36 -3.10 17.30
CA HIS A 87 -8.25 -4.00 16.99
C HIS A 87 -8.74 -5.44 17.12
N LEU A 88 -8.42 -6.27 16.13
CA LEU A 88 -8.68 -7.71 16.17
C LEU A 88 -7.44 -8.37 16.76
N GLY A 89 -7.58 -9.16 17.82
CA GLY A 89 -6.47 -9.85 18.47
C GLY A 89 -5.47 -8.95 19.19
N LYS A 90 -4.23 -9.42 19.31
CA LYS A 90 -3.16 -8.82 20.12
C LYS A 90 -2.36 -7.81 19.30
N ALA A 91 -2.54 -6.52 19.55
CA ALA A 91 -1.68 -5.48 18.99
C ALA A 91 -0.19 -5.68 19.36
N LYS A 92 0.68 -5.70 18.34
CA LYS A 92 2.14 -5.85 18.47
C LYS A 92 2.88 -4.54 18.24
N THR A 93 2.47 -3.77 17.25
CA THR A 93 3.22 -2.58 16.81
C THR A 93 2.27 -1.50 16.37
N VAL A 94 2.59 -0.26 16.73
CA VAL A 94 1.87 0.94 16.33
C VAL A 94 2.76 1.77 15.45
N THR A 95 2.27 2.13 14.28
CA THR A 95 2.93 3.07 13.38
C THR A 95 2.15 4.36 13.33
N VAL A 96 2.79 5.45 13.73
CA VAL A 96 2.26 6.81 13.58
C VAL A 96 2.83 7.37 12.29
N ALA A 97 1.97 7.75 11.35
CA ALA A 97 2.39 8.27 10.05
C ALA A 97 1.62 9.55 9.69
N ARG A 98 2.32 10.48 9.05
CA ARG A 98 1.72 11.68 8.47
C ARG A 98 1.64 11.54 6.96
N ARG A 99 0.43 11.61 6.40
CA ARG A 99 0.19 11.55 4.95
C ARG A 99 -0.80 12.63 4.54
N ALA A 100 -0.43 13.43 3.55
CA ALA A 100 -1.24 14.52 3.01
C ALA A 100 -1.79 15.51 4.07
N GLY A 101 -0.98 15.78 5.10
CA GLY A 101 -1.34 16.68 6.19
C GLY A 101 -2.20 16.05 7.30
N GLN A 102 -2.47 14.75 7.24
CA GLN A 102 -3.22 14.03 8.26
C GLN A 102 -2.32 13.02 8.98
N TRP A 103 -2.46 12.95 10.30
CA TRP A 103 -1.82 11.94 11.13
C TRP A 103 -2.73 10.72 11.25
N THR A 104 -2.17 9.53 11.08
CA THR A 104 -2.86 8.26 11.20
C THR A 104 -2.07 7.32 12.09
N ILE A 105 -2.78 6.51 12.86
CA ILE A 105 -2.21 5.49 13.74
C ILE A 105 -2.64 4.14 13.18
N SER A 106 -1.67 3.34 12.75
CA SER A 106 -1.88 1.99 12.25
C SER A 106 -1.42 1.00 13.30
N VAL A 107 -2.28 0.05 13.64
CA VAL A 107 -2.01 -0.94 14.70
C VAL A 107 -1.91 -2.31 14.04
N ALA A 108 -0.70 -2.88 14.03
CA ALA A 108 -0.46 -4.24 13.58
C ALA A 108 -0.85 -5.18 14.72
N CYS A 109 -1.75 -6.12 14.42
CA CYS A 109 -2.27 -7.07 15.40
C CYS A 109 -1.99 -8.48 14.93
N GLU A 110 -1.65 -9.34 15.88
CA GLU A 110 -1.60 -10.78 15.70
C GLU A 110 -2.99 -11.35 15.99
N ILE A 111 -3.47 -12.15 15.05
CA ILE A 111 -4.74 -12.85 15.11
C ILE A 111 -4.49 -14.30 14.74
N GLU A 112 -5.07 -15.21 15.50
CA GLU A 112 -5.18 -16.61 15.10
C GLU A 112 -6.36 -16.69 14.13
N ILE A 113 -6.10 -17.25 12.96
CA ILE A 113 -7.11 -17.46 11.92
C ILE A 113 -7.19 -18.97 11.75
N ALA A 114 -8.38 -19.53 11.94
CA ALA A 114 -8.62 -20.95 11.69
C ALA A 114 -8.46 -21.25 10.20
N ASP A 115 -8.04 -22.46 9.88
CA ASP A 115 -7.97 -22.92 8.49
C ASP A 115 -9.35 -22.81 7.83
N PRO A 116 -9.42 -22.33 6.58
CA PRO A 116 -10.69 -22.22 5.88
C PRO A 116 -11.32 -23.60 5.70
N ALA A 117 -12.62 -23.71 5.97
CA ALA A 117 -13.37 -24.92 5.64
C ALA A 117 -13.35 -25.16 4.13
N VAL A 118 -13.48 -26.44 3.73
CA VAL A 118 -13.68 -26.81 2.32
C VAL A 118 -14.92 -26.07 1.81
N SER A 119 -14.79 -25.42 0.66
CA SER A 119 -15.86 -24.62 0.07
C SER A 119 -16.50 -25.38 -1.08
N ASP A 120 -17.82 -25.56 -1.02
CA ASP A 120 -18.63 -26.12 -2.11
C ASP A 120 -19.01 -25.08 -3.19
N LEU A 121 -18.47 -23.86 -3.08
CA LEU A 121 -18.74 -22.79 -4.03
C LEU A 121 -18.04 -23.08 -5.38
N PRO A 122 -18.63 -22.62 -6.51
CA PRO A 122 -18.10 -22.89 -7.84
C PRO A 122 -16.72 -22.27 -8.05
N ALA A 123 -16.01 -22.80 -9.06
CA ALA A 123 -14.76 -22.24 -9.55
C ALA A 123 -14.99 -21.07 -10.51
N VAL A 124 -14.06 -20.10 -10.53
CA VAL A 124 -14.05 -19.01 -11.50
C VAL A 124 -12.65 -18.71 -12.02
N GLY A 125 -12.54 -18.43 -13.31
CA GLY A 125 -11.34 -17.87 -13.93
C GLY A 125 -11.41 -16.34 -13.96
N ILE A 126 -10.29 -15.67 -13.66
CA ILE A 126 -10.16 -14.22 -13.71
C ILE A 126 -9.15 -13.82 -14.78
N ASP A 127 -9.61 -13.10 -15.79
CA ASP A 127 -8.78 -12.41 -16.78
C ASP A 127 -8.61 -10.93 -16.40
N ILE A 128 -7.37 -10.44 -16.45
CA ILE A 128 -6.99 -9.08 -16.07
C ILE A 128 -6.59 -8.30 -17.33
N GLY A 129 -7.50 -7.45 -17.80
CA GLY A 129 -7.29 -6.64 -19.01
C GLY A 129 -6.94 -5.17 -18.76
N VAL A 130 -6.48 -4.49 -19.82
CA VAL A 130 -6.25 -3.03 -19.82
C VAL A 130 -7.58 -2.27 -20.03
N THR A 131 -8.42 -2.76 -20.94
CA THR A 131 -9.72 -2.13 -21.27
C THR A 131 -10.76 -2.41 -20.18
N LYS A 132 -10.97 -3.69 -19.87
CA LYS A 132 -11.74 -4.18 -18.75
C LYS A 132 -10.75 -4.66 -17.67
N PRO A 133 -10.63 -3.94 -16.53
CA PRO A 133 -9.65 -4.26 -15.50
C PRO A 133 -9.72 -5.69 -14.95
N LEU A 134 -10.91 -6.29 -14.98
CA LEU A 134 -11.15 -7.64 -14.50
C LEU A 134 -12.38 -8.19 -15.23
N MET A 135 -12.25 -9.39 -15.80
CA MET A 135 -13.28 -10.17 -16.47
C MET A 135 -13.33 -11.54 -15.80
N LEU A 136 -14.54 -12.01 -15.48
CA LEU A 136 -14.76 -13.35 -14.95
C LEU A 136 -15.13 -14.31 -16.09
N SER A 137 -14.78 -15.59 -15.95
CA SER A 137 -15.18 -16.64 -16.90
C SER A 137 -16.70 -16.80 -17.01
N THR A 138 -17.46 -16.28 -16.05
CA THR A 138 -18.94 -16.20 -16.07
C THR A 138 -19.48 -15.17 -17.07
N GLY A 139 -18.61 -14.32 -17.66
CA GLY A 139 -19.02 -13.22 -18.54
C GLY A 139 -19.14 -11.86 -17.83
N GLU A 140 -19.11 -11.84 -16.50
CA GLU A 140 -19.17 -10.61 -15.72
C GLU A 140 -17.85 -9.81 -15.79
N PHE A 141 -17.93 -8.48 -15.74
CA PHE A 141 -16.73 -7.65 -15.72
C PHE A 141 -16.85 -6.46 -14.78
N VAL A 142 -15.69 -6.02 -14.30
CA VAL A 142 -15.57 -4.87 -13.43
C VAL A 142 -15.37 -3.61 -14.27
N GLU A 143 -16.35 -2.70 -14.25
CA GLU A 143 -16.25 -1.43 -14.97
C GLU A 143 -15.12 -0.52 -14.46
N ARG A 144 -14.65 0.42 -15.29
CA ARG A 144 -13.68 1.41 -14.83
C ARG A 144 -14.30 2.41 -13.85
N ASP A 145 -13.52 2.79 -12.84
CA ASP A 145 -13.95 3.82 -11.89
C ASP A 145 -13.91 5.23 -12.51
N ARG A 146 -15.06 5.74 -12.97
CA ARG A 146 -15.20 7.11 -13.49
C ARG A 146 -14.67 8.17 -12.51
N GLY A 147 -14.78 7.92 -11.20
CA GLY A 147 -14.24 8.80 -10.15
C GLY A 147 -12.72 8.80 -10.08
N LEU A 148 -12.05 7.66 -10.29
CA LEU A 148 -10.59 7.61 -10.41
C LEU A 148 -10.10 8.37 -11.63
N ILE A 149 -10.78 8.24 -12.78
CA ILE A 149 -10.44 8.96 -14.01
C ILE A 149 -10.46 10.48 -13.77
N LYS A 150 -11.51 11.00 -13.11
CA LYS A 150 -11.63 12.42 -12.75
C LYS A 150 -10.49 12.86 -11.80
N LEU A 151 -10.17 12.04 -10.80
CA LEU A 151 -9.10 12.34 -9.85
C LEU A 151 -7.70 12.31 -10.50
N ASP A 152 -7.46 11.38 -11.41
CA ASP A 152 -6.19 11.28 -12.15
C ASP A 152 -6.00 12.48 -13.09
N LYS A 153 -7.07 12.93 -13.79
CA LYS A 153 -7.04 14.19 -14.56
C LYS A 153 -6.68 15.38 -13.66
N ARG A 154 -7.31 15.47 -12.47
CA ARG A 154 -7.00 16.53 -11.49
C ARG A 154 -5.56 16.45 -10.98
N LYS A 155 -5.05 15.25 -10.71
CA LYS A 155 -3.66 15.03 -10.29
C LYS A 155 -2.67 15.49 -11.37
N ARG A 156 -2.91 15.12 -12.64
CA ARG A 156 -2.08 15.55 -13.79
C ARG A 156 -2.06 17.08 -13.94
N ARG A 157 -3.22 17.74 -13.80
CA ARG A 157 -3.29 19.21 -13.80
C ARG A 157 -2.43 19.82 -12.69
N LEU A 158 -2.57 19.33 -11.46
CA LEU A 158 -1.78 19.81 -10.31
C LEU A 158 -0.27 19.56 -10.48
N GLN A 159 0.12 18.45 -11.11
CA GLN A 159 1.52 18.18 -11.44
C GLN A 159 2.10 19.20 -12.43
N ARG A 160 1.37 19.53 -13.50
CA ARG A 160 1.78 20.57 -14.47
C ARG A 160 1.87 21.94 -13.81
N GLU A 161 0.88 22.28 -12.98
CA GLU A 161 0.90 23.52 -12.21
C GLU A 161 2.08 23.60 -11.23
N LEU A 162 2.46 22.48 -10.61
CA LEU A 162 3.60 22.41 -9.69
C LEU A 162 4.93 22.55 -10.43
N ALA A 163 5.06 21.96 -11.62
CA ALA A 163 6.25 22.06 -12.46
C ALA A 163 6.57 23.50 -12.87
N ARG A 164 5.53 24.33 -13.08
CA ARG A 164 5.67 25.77 -13.40
C ARG A 164 5.96 26.66 -12.19
N CYS A 165 6.01 26.14 -10.96
CA CYS A 165 6.29 26.95 -9.78
C CYS A 165 7.78 27.01 -9.45
N LYS A 166 8.25 28.21 -9.07
CA LYS A 166 9.59 28.41 -8.49
C LYS A 166 9.81 27.48 -7.29
N ARG A 167 10.95 26.79 -7.26
CA ARG A 167 11.36 25.95 -6.12
C ARG A 167 11.38 26.79 -4.83
N GLY A 168 11.02 26.20 -3.70
CA GLY A 168 10.92 26.89 -2.40
C GLY A 168 9.69 27.78 -2.18
N SER A 169 9.09 28.35 -3.25
CA SER A 169 7.97 29.30 -3.10
C SER A 169 6.76 28.75 -2.34
N GLU A 170 6.06 29.63 -1.59
CA GLU A 170 4.82 29.26 -0.89
C GLU A 170 3.76 28.69 -1.83
N ARG A 171 3.62 29.28 -3.03
CA ARG A 171 2.69 28.80 -4.06
C ARG A 171 2.96 27.34 -4.41
N ARG A 172 4.23 26.95 -4.51
CA ARG A 172 4.63 25.56 -4.74
C ARG A 172 4.25 24.66 -3.57
N GLN A 173 4.47 25.11 -2.34
CA GLN A 173 4.10 24.34 -1.14
C GLN A 173 2.59 24.11 -1.06
N ARG A 174 1.78 25.15 -1.29
CA ARG A 174 0.30 25.07 -1.35
C ARG A 174 -0.16 24.08 -2.43
N ARG A 175 0.45 24.12 -3.63
CA ARG A 175 0.14 23.17 -4.74
C ARG A 175 0.56 21.74 -4.41
N LYS A 176 1.75 21.54 -3.81
CA LYS A 176 2.23 20.23 -3.37
C LYS A 176 1.28 19.61 -2.34
N ALA A 177 0.80 20.40 -1.38
CA ALA A 177 -0.19 19.96 -0.40
C ALA A 177 -1.51 19.53 -1.07
N LYS A 178 -2.04 20.33 -2.02
CA LYS A 178 -3.23 19.97 -2.81
C LYS A 178 -3.03 18.65 -3.58
N MET A 179 -1.89 18.49 -4.25
CA MET A 179 -1.55 17.27 -5.00
C MET A 179 -1.47 16.05 -4.07
N SER A 180 -0.90 16.21 -2.87
CA SER A 180 -0.81 15.15 -1.87
C SER A 180 -2.19 14.69 -1.41
N LYS A 181 -3.13 15.63 -1.15
CA LYS A 181 -4.53 15.31 -0.81
C LYS A 181 -5.24 14.51 -1.91
N VAL A 182 -5.06 14.91 -3.19
CA VAL A 182 -5.63 14.17 -4.33
C VAL A 182 -5.01 12.77 -4.43
N SER A 183 -3.70 12.65 -4.26
CA SER A 183 -3.00 11.36 -4.31
C SER A 183 -3.47 10.41 -3.20
N ARG A 184 -3.67 10.93 -1.97
CA ARG A 184 -4.27 10.17 -0.86
C ARG A 184 -5.68 9.70 -1.22
N LYS A 185 -6.52 10.56 -1.81
CA LYS A 185 -7.89 10.20 -2.22
C LYS A 185 -7.91 9.11 -3.29
N ILE A 186 -6.99 9.16 -4.26
CA ILE A 186 -6.82 8.11 -5.27
C ILE A 186 -6.45 6.78 -4.61
N ALA A 187 -5.43 6.78 -3.74
CA ALA A 187 -5.00 5.57 -3.05
C ALA A 187 -6.12 4.95 -2.20
N GLY A 188 -6.83 5.77 -1.42
CA GLY A 188 -7.97 5.31 -0.61
C GLY A 188 -9.09 4.72 -1.46
N ARG A 189 -9.44 5.35 -2.59
CA ARG A 189 -10.48 4.86 -3.50
C ARG A 189 -10.07 3.57 -4.20
N ARG A 190 -8.81 3.44 -4.62
CA ARG A 190 -8.27 2.19 -5.19
C ARG A 190 -8.32 1.05 -4.19
N ASN A 191 -7.83 1.26 -2.96
CA ASN A 191 -7.85 0.23 -1.92
C ASN A 191 -9.28 -0.19 -1.56
N ALA A 192 -10.19 0.77 -1.37
CA ALA A 192 -11.59 0.46 -1.08
C ALA A 192 -12.24 -0.35 -2.20
N ARG A 193 -11.94 -0.02 -3.45
CA ARG A 193 -12.43 -0.74 -4.62
C ARG A 193 -11.89 -2.16 -4.69
N ILE A 194 -10.57 -2.33 -4.54
CA ILE A 194 -9.92 -3.66 -4.53
C ILE A 194 -10.56 -4.52 -3.45
N HIS A 195 -10.65 -4.03 -2.21
CA HIS A 195 -11.26 -4.79 -1.12
C HIS A 195 -12.72 -5.20 -1.40
N ARG A 196 -13.53 -4.32 -1.99
CA ARG A 196 -14.91 -4.66 -2.34
C ARG A 196 -14.97 -5.77 -3.38
N ILE A 197 -14.17 -5.65 -4.44
CA ILE A 197 -14.11 -6.64 -5.53
C ILE A 197 -13.62 -7.98 -4.99
N THR A 198 -12.50 -8.00 -4.27
CA THR A 198 -11.95 -9.24 -3.72
C THR A 198 -12.94 -9.89 -2.76
N THR A 199 -13.58 -9.11 -1.88
CA THR A 199 -14.60 -9.65 -0.96
C THR A 199 -15.83 -10.19 -1.70
N GLN A 200 -16.25 -9.58 -2.82
CA GLN A 200 -17.35 -10.10 -3.63
C GLN A 200 -16.96 -11.44 -4.25
N ILE A 201 -15.78 -11.50 -4.88
CA ILE A 201 -15.28 -12.72 -5.55
C ILE A 201 -15.10 -13.86 -4.54
N THR A 202 -14.40 -13.62 -3.42
CA THR A 202 -14.13 -14.65 -2.41
C THR A 202 -15.38 -15.13 -1.66
N ARG A 203 -16.51 -14.41 -1.79
CA ARG A 203 -17.80 -14.84 -1.23
C ARG A 203 -18.64 -15.64 -2.23
N ALA A 204 -18.41 -15.44 -3.51
CA ALA A 204 -19.18 -16.07 -4.58
C ALA A 204 -18.53 -17.38 -5.08
N PHE A 205 -17.20 -17.48 -4.99
CA PHE A 205 -16.44 -18.57 -5.58
C PHE A 205 -15.50 -19.22 -4.56
N GLY A 206 -15.42 -20.55 -4.60
CA GLY A 206 -14.59 -21.36 -3.69
C GLY A 206 -13.20 -21.62 -4.25
N GLN A 207 -13.08 -21.61 -5.58
CA GLN A 207 -11.83 -21.73 -6.31
C GLN A 207 -11.68 -20.57 -7.28
N ILE A 208 -10.52 -19.93 -7.28
CA ILE A 208 -10.25 -18.74 -8.08
C ILE A 208 -8.95 -18.98 -8.84
N ALA A 209 -9.05 -19.17 -10.15
CA ALA A 209 -7.91 -19.24 -11.05
C ALA A 209 -7.60 -17.83 -11.57
N ILE A 210 -6.34 -17.42 -11.48
CA ILE A 210 -5.87 -16.11 -11.97
C ILE A 210 -4.74 -16.39 -12.95
N GLU A 211 -4.77 -15.74 -14.10
CA GLU A 211 -3.69 -15.85 -15.08
C GLU A 211 -2.37 -15.29 -14.50
N ASP A 212 -1.26 -16.00 -14.76
CA ASP A 212 0.08 -15.52 -14.43
C ASP A 212 0.54 -14.47 -15.45
N LEU A 213 -0.05 -13.29 -15.37
CA LEU A 213 0.11 -12.24 -16.36
C LEU A 213 1.13 -11.19 -15.90
N GLN A 214 2.13 -10.94 -16.74
CA GLN A 214 3.11 -9.87 -16.50
C GLN A 214 2.50 -8.48 -16.80
N VAL A 215 1.59 -8.00 -15.95
CA VAL A 215 0.81 -6.75 -16.12
C VAL A 215 1.69 -5.52 -16.36
N ALA A 216 2.92 -5.50 -15.81
CA ALA A 216 3.90 -4.45 -16.06
C ALA A 216 4.26 -4.31 -17.54
N ASN A 217 4.32 -5.43 -18.27
CA ASN A 217 4.66 -5.47 -19.70
C ASN A 217 3.47 -5.01 -20.56
N MET A 218 2.22 -5.26 -20.14
CA MET A 218 1.04 -4.74 -20.84
C MET A 218 0.97 -3.21 -20.82
N THR A 219 1.31 -2.62 -19.67
CA THR A 219 1.18 -1.17 -19.42
C THR A 219 2.42 -0.36 -19.79
N GLY A 220 3.55 -1.03 -20.03
CA GLY A 220 4.76 -0.39 -20.54
C GLY A 220 4.56 0.15 -21.95
N SER A 221 5.03 1.37 -22.22
CA SER A 221 5.07 1.87 -23.60
C SER A 221 6.01 1.00 -24.42
N ALA A 222 5.61 0.68 -25.66
CA ALA A 222 6.52 0.17 -26.67
C ALA A 222 7.45 1.30 -27.12
N LYS A 223 8.71 0.99 -27.37
CA LYS A 223 9.69 1.92 -27.95
C LYS A 223 10.32 1.24 -29.15
N GLY A 224 10.26 1.86 -30.33
CA GLY A 224 10.73 1.29 -31.60
C GLY A 224 9.58 0.91 -32.52
N ASP A 225 9.91 0.55 -33.76
CA ASP A 225 8.99 0.25 -34.86
C ASP A 225 9.09 -1.24 -35.25
N ALA A 226 8.22 -1.71 -36.17
CA ALA A 226 8.19 -3.12 -36.58
C ALA A 226 9.51 -3.58 -37.24
N GLU A 227 10.20 -2.68 -37.96
CA GLU A 227 11.47 -2.97 -38.65
C GLU A 227 12.69 -2.90 -37.73
N THR A 228 12.65 -2.05 -36.68
CA THR A 228 13.66 -2.00 -35.62
C THR A 228 13.00 -2.09 -34.25
N PRO A 229 12.68 -3.30 -33.78
CA PRO A 229 12.01 -3.50 -32.52
C PRO A 229 12.90 -3.03 -31.36
N GLY A 230 12.45 -2.05 -30.59
CA GLY A 230 13.05 -1.72 -29.31
C GLY A 230 12.35 -2.46 -28.17
N LYS A 231 12.03 -1.75 -27.08
CA LYS A 231 11.47 -2.38 -25.87
C LYS A 231 9.95 -2.59 -25.99
N ASN A 232 9.46 -3.79 -25.66
CA ASN A 232 8.04 -4.18 -25.65
C ASN A 232 7.31 -4.15 -27.01
N VAL A 233 8.04 -4.07 -28.15
CA VAL A 233 7.42 -4.04 -29.49
C VAL A 233 6.91 -5.44 -29.88
N MET A 234 7.73 -6.48 -29.77
CA MET A 234 7.33 -7.86 -30.10
C MET A 234 6.15 -8.37 -29.25
N ALA A 235 6.15 -8.10 -27.94
CA ALA A 235 5.07 -8.48 -27.03
C ALA A 235 3.71 -7.80 -27.34
N LYS A 236 3.70 -6.75 -28.17
CA LYS A 236 2.50 -6.00 -28.56
C LYS A 236 2.12 -6.13 -30.03
N ALA A 237 3.06 -6.59 -30.87
CA ALA A 237 2.87 -6.73 -32.31
C ALA A 237 2.48 -8.16 -32.72
N LEU A 238 2.81 -9.18 -31.92
CA LEU A 238 2.54 -10.58 -32.29
C LEU A 238 1.09 -11.01 -31.95
N PRO A 239 0.37 -11.69 -32.86
CA PRO A 239 -0.92 -12.28 -32.57
C PRO A 239 -0.79 -13.40 -31.51
N PRO A 240 -1.85 -13.69 -30.73
CA PRO A 240 -1.80 -14.61 -29.60
C PRO A 240 -1.28 -16.02 -29.93
N SER A 241 -1.42 -16.45 -31.20
CA SER A 241 -0.99 -17.76 -31.69
C SER A 241 0.53 -17.98 -31.71
N GLN A 242 1.34 -16.92 -31.58
CA GLN A 242 2.81 -17.01 -31.63
C GLN A 242 3.49 -16.78 -30.26
N MET A 243 2.73 -16.53 -29.19
CA MET A 243 3.26 -16.49 -27.83
C MET A 243 3.42 -17.92 -27.29
N LYS A 244 4.57 -18.57 -27.56
CA LYS A 244 4.88 -19.90 -27.00
C LYS A 244 4.98 -19.84 -25.47
N GLY A 245 4.27 -20.75 -24.78
CA GLY A 245 4.63 -21.20 -23.43
C GLY A 245 3.53 -21.22 -22.36
N ILE A 246 2.31 -21.67 -22.65
CA ILE A 246 1.37 -22.12 -21.60
C ILE A 246 1.33 -23.64 -21.66
N LYS A 247 2.07 -24.30 -20.77
CA LYS A 247 1.82 -25.70 -20.44
C LYS A 247 0.58 -25.71 -19.55
N PHE A 248 -0.56 -26.08 -20.13
CA PHE A 248 -1.67 -26.62 -19.35
C PHE A 248 -1.21 -27.98 -18.84
N ASN A 249 -0.78 -28.07 -17.58
CA ASN A 249 -0.83 -29.34 -16.88
C ASN A 249 -2.25 -29.45 -16.30
N GLU A 250 -2.90 -30.53 -16.70
CA GLU A 250 -4.22 -30.99 -16.30
C GLU A 250 -4.40 -30.97 -14.78
N LEU A 251 -5.47 -30.30 -14.32
CA LEU A 251 -6.32 -30.67 -13.19
C LEU A 251 -7.75 -30.17 -13.48
#